data_AF-A0A1N7SF28-F1
#
_entry.id   AF-A0A1N7SF28-F1
#
_cell.length_a   1.000
_cell.length_b   1.000
_cell.length_c   1.000
_cell.angle_alpha   90.00
_cell.angle_beta   90.00
_cell.angle_gamma   90.00
#
_symmetry.space_group_name_H-M   'P 1'
#
loop_
_entity.id
_entity.type
_entity.pdbx_description
1 polymer ?
#
loop_
_entity_poly.entity_id
_entity_poly.type
_entity_poly.pdbx_seq_one_letter_code
_entity_poly.pdbx_strand_id
1 'polypeptide(L)'
;MRWRIGTADRSPLAIAGLWRQWKESDGSPSLTFTMLTVNSDERPLMKRFHKPIDEKRSVVVVPPTEYGVWLSCSSTDEARSFLQLYPAEAMHVEPYPLPPRKPKAIPNGGEVADGLFE
;
A
#
# COMPACT_ATOMS: atom_id res chain seq x y z
N MET A 1 10.11 9.34 -6.20
CA MET A 1 9.23 8.99 -7.33
C MET A 1 8.18 7.99 -6.82
N ARG A 2 6.90 8.17 -7.19
CA ARG A 2 5.82 7.23 -6.85
C ARG A 2 5.64 6.24 -7.98
N TRP A 3 5.23 5.02 -7.66
CA TRP A 3 5.03 3.92 -8.61
C TRP A 3 3.62 3.37 -8.45
N ARG A 4 3.04 2.89 -9.56
CA ARG A 4 1.86 2.05 -9.57
C ARG A 4 2.30 0.63 -9.90
N ILE A 5 1.85 -0.32 -9.09
CA ILE A 5 2.10 -1.75 -9.26
C ILE A 5 0.73 -2.42 -9.41
N GLY A 6 0.58 -3.27 -10.42
CA GLY A 6 -0.66 -3.99 -10.72
C GLY A 6 -0.36 -5.31 -11.43
N THR A 7 -1.40 -6.03 -11.86
CA THR A 7 -1.24 -7.19 -12.73
C THR A 7 -0.91 -6.76 -14.17
N ALA A 8 -0.27 -7.66 -14.93
CA ALA A 8 0.07 -7.43 -16.33
C ALA A 8 -1.16 -7.19 -17.22
N ASP A 9 -2.27 -7.86 -16.92
CA ASP A 9 -3.54 -7.76 -17.62
C ASP A 9 -4.44 -6.61 -17.13
N ARG A 10 -3.96 -5.81 -16.15
CA ARG A 10 -4.69 -4.71 -15.49
C ARG A 10 -5.95 -5.13 -14.73
N SER A 11 -6.13 -6.42 -14.45
CA SER A 11 -7.15 -6.90 -13.52
C SER A 11 -6.93 -6.37 -12.09
N PRO A 12 -7.94 -6.42 -11.23
CA PRO A 12 -7.75 -6.20 -9.79
C PRO A 12 -6.77 -7.21 -9.18
N LEU A 13 -6.00 -6.78 -8.19
CA LEU A 13 -5.21 -7.64 -7.31
C LEU A 13 -6.07 -8.07 -6.11
N ALA A 14 -6.02 -9.35 -5.75
CA ALA A 14 -6.48 -9.82 -4.46
C ALA A 14 -5.27 -10.02 -3.54
N ILE A 15 -5.30 -9.42 -2.35
CA ILE A 15 -4.20 -9.48 -1.40
C ILE A 15 -4.61 -10.34 -0.22
N ALA A 16 -3.79 -11.33 0.11
CA ALA A 16 -4.01 -12.17 1.28
C ALA A 16 -3.97 -11.31 2.55
N GLY A 17 -4.94 -11.51 3.42
CA GLY A 17 -5.09 -10.72 4.62
C GLY A 17 -5.80 -11.47 5.74
N LEU A 18 -5.55 -11.03 6.95
CA LEU A 18 -6.28 -11.49 8.13
C LEU A 18 -7.26 -10.41 8.56
N TRP A 19 -8.36 -10.80 9.16
CA TRP A 19 -9.32 -9.88 9.75
C TRP A 19 -9.71 -10.34 11.14
N ARG A 20 -10.13 -9.39 11.97
CA ARG A 20 -10.78 -9.68 13.24
C ARG A 20 -11.81 -8.64 13.57
N GLN A 21 -12.82 -9.05 14.32
CA GLN A 21 -13.72 -8.13 15.01
C GLN A 21 -13.15 -7.83 16.41
N TRP A 22 -13.28 -6.60 16.86
CA TRP A 22 -12.96 -6.19 18.22
C TRP A 22 -14.01 -5.22 18.76
N LYS A 23 -14.06 -5.06 20.07
CA LYS A 23 -15.06 -4.23 20.76
C LYS A 23 -14.43 -2.89 21.12
N GLU A 24 -15.08 -1.80 20.74
CA GLU A 24 -14.69 -0.44 21.09
C GLU A 24 -15.01 -0.13 22.56
N SER A 25 -14.53 1.01 23.06
CA SER A 25 -14.76 1.45 24.45
C SER A 25 -16.24 1.67 24.78
N ASP A 26 -17.07 2.05 23.80
CA ASP A 26 -18.53 2.21 23.92
C ASP A 26 -19.28 0.87 23.78
N GLY A 27 -18.56 -0.20 23.49
CA GLY A 27 -19.10 -1.54 23.32
C GLY A 27 -19.59 -1.89 21.91
N SER A 28 -19.46 -0.98 20.95
CA SER A 28 -19.77 -1.24 19.55
C SER A 28 -18.75 -2.18 18.89
N PRO A 29 -19.16 -2.94 17.87
CA PRO A 29 -18.24 -3.80 17.12
C PRO A 29 -17.49 -3.03 16.04
N SER A 30 -16.17 -3.20 16.00
CA SER A 30 -15.30 -2.71 14.93
C SER A 30 -14.61 -3.85 14.21
N LEU A 31 -14.47 -3.73 12.89
CA LEU A 31 -13.71 -4.67 12.05
C LEU A 31 -12.34 -4.09 11.76
N THR A 32 -11.30 -4.90 11.91
CA THR A 32 -9.95 -4.57 11.45
C THR A 32 -9.43 -5.67 10.55
N PHE A 33 -8.52 -5.29 9.66
CA PHE A 33 -7.82 -6.22 8.80
C PHE A 33 -6.35 -5.83 8.70
N THR A 34 -5.53 -6.77 8.24
CA THR A 34 -4.13 -6.57 7.91
C THR A 34 -3.79 -7.34 6.65
N MET A 35 -2.80 -6.85 5.92
CA MET A 35 -2.29 -7.48 4.70
C MET A 35 -1.08 -8.33 5.04
N LEU A 36 -1.04 -9.54 4.53
CA LEU A 36 0.13 -10.41 4.68
C LEU A 36 1.24 -9.95 3.74
N THR A 37 2.47 -9.99 4.25
CA THR A 37 3.67 -9.65 3.48
C THR A 37 4.70 -10.74 3.58
N VAL A 38 5.58 -10.80 2.60
CA VAL A 38 6.76 -11.66 2.54
C VAL A 38 8.00 -10.84 2.20
N ASN A 39 9.18 -11.39 2.51
CA ASN A 39 10.44 -10.78 2.11
C ASN A 39 10.51 -10.71 0.56
N SER A 40 11.12 -9.64 0.04
CA SER A 40 11.22 -9.37 -1.39
C SER A 40 12.56 -8.73 -1.76
N ASP A 41 13.61 -8.96 -0.97
CA ASP A 41 14.94 -8.37 -1.20
C ASP A 41 15.51 -8.74 -2.57
N GLU A 42 15.16 -9.92 -3.07
CA GLU A 42 15.59 -10.43 -4.37
C GLU A 42 14.86 -9.80 -5.56
N ARG A 43 13.71 -9.14 -5.36
CA ARG A 43 12.96 -8.48 -6.43
C ARG A 43 13.67 -7.18 -6.84
N PRO A 44 14.22 -7.07 -8.08
CA PRO A 44 14.97 -5.87 -8.49
C PRO A 44 14.15 -4.59 -8.41
N LEU A 45 12.84 -4.68 -8.65
CA LEU A 45 11.92 -3.58 -8.48
C LEU A 45 11.88 -3.07 -7.03
N MET A 46 11.78 -3.98 -6.07
CA MET A 46 11.57 -3.64 -4.66
C MET A 46 12.79 -2.94 -4.05
N LYS A 47 13.98 -3.15 -4.61
CA LYS A 47 15.20 -2.39 -4.26
C LYS A 47 15.09 -0.88 -4.52
N ARG A 48 14.11 -0.44 -5.32
CA ARG A 48 13.82 0.99 -5.56
C ARG A 48 12.96 1.63 -4.47
N PHE A 49 12.46 0.84 -3.52
CA PHE A 49 11.57 1.27 -2.43
C PHE A 49 12.27 1.13 -1.07
N HIS A 50 11.90 1.98 -0.11
CA HIS A 50 12.53 2.06 1.23
C HIS A 50 14.04 2.33 1.21
N LYS A 51 14.69 2.53 2.36
CA LYS A 51 16.15 2.79 2.37
C LYS A 51 16.91 1.50 2.03
N PRO A 52 18.12 1.55 1.44
CA PRO A 52 18.84 0.34 1.03
C PRO A 52 19.05 -0.72 2.12
N ILE A 53 19.18 -0.30 3.38
CA ILE A 53 19.38 -1.18 4.54
C ILE A 53 18.09 -1.77 5.12
N ASP A 54 16.93 -1.26 4.69
CA ASP A 54 15.63 -1.73 5.19
C ASP A 54 15.21 -2.98 4.41
N GLU A 55 14.76 -4.02 5.12
CA GLU A 55 14.15 -5.21 4.54
C GLU A 55 13.06 -4.81 3.53
N LYS A 56 13.08 -5.41 2.34
CA LYS A 56 12.03 -5.21 1.33
C LYS A 56 10.88 -6.15 1.59
N ARG A 57 9.68 -5.62 1.74
CA ARG A 57 8.45 -6.39 1.90
C ARG A 57 7.55 -6.22 0.68
N SER A 58 6.97 -7.32 0.20
CA SER A 58 5.90 -7.30 -0.80
C SER A 58 4.66 -7.94 -0.20
N VAL A 59 3.50 -7.51 -0.66
CA VAL A 59 2.21 -8.11 -0.30
C VAL A 59 2.08 -9.49 -0.93
N VAL A 60 1.38 -10.39 -0.25
CA VAL A 60 1.01 -11.70 -0.79
C VAL A 60 -0.20 -11.53 -1.70
N VAL A 61 -0.06 -11.84 -2.98
CA VAL A 61 -1.16 -11.78 -3.95
C VAL A 61 -1.74 -13.17 -4.13
N VAL A 62 -3.06 -13.28 -4.02
CA VAL A 62 -3.79 -14.53 -4.28
C VAL A 62 -4.21 -14.55 -5.75
N PRO A 63 -3.91 -15.61 -6.52
CA PRO A 63 -4.43 -15.78 -7.88
C PRO A 63 -5.95 -15.99 -7.89
N PRO A 64 -6.69 -15.56 -8.94
CA PRO A 64 -8.13 -15.78 -9.05
C PRO A 64 -8.59 -17.23 -8.88
N THR A 65 -7.79 -18.19 -9.34
CA THR A 65 -8.07 -19.63 -9.22
C THR A 65 -8.01 -20.15 -7.78
N GLU A 66 -7.39 -19.41 -6.86
CA GLU A 66 -7.14 -19.85 -5.48
C GLU A 66 -7.94 -19.04 -4.44
N TYR A 67 -8.84 -18.14 -4.86
CA TYR A 67 -9.66 -17.36 -3.92
C TYR A 67 -10.47 -18.24 -2.98
N GLY A 68 -11.10 -19.28 -3.52
CA GLY A 68 -11.88 -20.23 -2.72
C GLY A 68 -11.00 -20.90 -1.67
N VAL A 69 -9.85 -21.42 -2.08
CA VAL A 69 -8.88 -22.09 -1.19
C VAL A 69 -8.41 -21.14 -0.10
N TRP A 70 -8.00 -19.92 -0.44
CA TRP A 70 -7.57 -18.91 0.54
C TRP A 70 -8.65 -18.60 1.58
N LEU A 71 -9.90 -18.40 1.15
CA LEU A 71 -11.02 -18.05 2.03
C LEU A 71 -11.52 -19.25 2.86
N SER A 72 -11.25 -20.48 2.42
CA SER A 72 -11.64 -21.71 3.13
C SER A 72 -10.49 -22.38 3.89
N CYS A 73 -9.29 -21.80 3.89
CA CYS A 73 -8.12 -22.31 4.60
C CYS A 73 -8.47 -22.72 6.04
N SER A 74 -8.30 -24.01 6.34
CA SER A 74 -8.65 -24.58 7.65
C SER A 74 -7.43 -24.89 8.51
N SER A 75 -6.24 -24.82 7.92
CA SER A 75 -4.97 -25.10 8.59
C SER A 75 -3.94 -24.00 8.36
N THR A 76 -3.05 -23.83 9.32
CA THR A 76 -1.95 -22.87 9.22
C THR A 76 -0.96 -23.26 8.11
N ASP A 77 -0.75 -24.55 7.86
CA ASP A 77 0.18 -25.01 6.83
C ASP A 77 -0.33 -24.72 5.43
N GLU A 78 -1.64 -24.89 5.20
CA GLU A 78 -2.31 -24.46 3.96
C GLU A 78 -2.17 -22.95 3.78
N ALA A 79 -2.48 -22.15 4.80
CA ALA A 79 -2.31 -20.69 4.75
C ALA A 79 -0.85 -20.26 4.49
N ARG A 80 0.13 -20.99 5.03
CA ARG A 80 1.56 -20.74 4.80
C ARG A 80 1.98 -21.01 3.36
N SER A 81 1.31 -21.93 2.66
CA SER A 81 1.63 -22.24 1.26
C SER A 81 1.46 -21.02 0.34
N PHE A 82 0.54 -20.10 0.69
CA PHE A 82 0.32 -18.84 -0.02
C PHE A 82 1.42 -17.79 0.23
N LEU A 83 2.29 -17.95 1.24
CA LEU A 83 3.29 -16.95 1.62
C LEU A 83 4.49 -16.94 0.67
N GLN A 84 4.22 -16.62 -0.58
CA GLN A 84 5.17 -16.58 -1.69
C GLN A 84 5.05 -15.26 -2.45
N LEU A 85 6.11 -14.91 -3.19
CA LEU A 85 6.08 -13.75 -4.05
C LEU A 85 5.30 -14.04 -5.33
N TYR A 86 4.37 -13.14 -5.68
CA TYR A 86 3.65 -13.22 -6.94
C TYR A 86 4.62 -13.17 -8.14
N PRO A 87 4.41 -13.97 -9.21
CA PRO A 87 5.31 -14.01 -10.37
C PRO A 87 5.53 -12.61 -10.96
N ALA A 88 6.78 -12.23 -11.18
CA ALA A 88 7.12 -10.86 -11.60
C ALA A 88 6.64 -10.57 -13.03
N GLU A 89 6.63 -11.59 -13.88
CA GLU A 89 6.11 -11.60 -15.24
C GLU A 89 4.59 -11.40 -15.31
N ALA A 90 3.87 -11.73 -14.24
CA ALA A 90 2.43 -11.49 -14.10
C ALA A 90 2.12 -10.09 -13.55
N MET A 91 3.15 -9.27 -13.28
CA MET A 91 3.01 -7.92 -12.75
C MET A 91 3.35 -6.85 -13.79
N HIS A 92 2.68 -5.71 -13.68
CA HIS A 92 3.00 -4.49 -14.41
C HIS A 92 3.33 -3.35 -13.45
N VAL A 93 4.29 -2.54 -13.85
CA VAL A 93 4.84 -1.46 -13.02
C VAL A 93 5.09 -0.22 -13.85
N GLU A 94 4.56 0.91 -13.41
CA GLU A 94 4.75 2.20 -14.08
C GLU A 94 5.01 3.34 -13.09
N PRO A 95 5.81 4.36 -13.46
CA PRO A 95 5.88 5.59 -12.68
C PRO A 95 4.50 6.25 -12.56
N TYR A 96 4.15 6.71 -11.36
CA TYR A 96 2.87 7.36 -11.08
C TYR A 96 3.07 8.60 -10.19
N PRO A 97 3.77 9.64 -10.69
CA PRO A 97 4.08 10.84 -9.92
C PRO A 97 2.80 11.60 -9.54
N LEU A 98 2.82 12.28 -8.38
CA LEU A 98 1.75 13.24 -8.08
C LEU A 98 1.80 14.39 -9.08
N PRO A 99 0.65 14.97 -9.46
CA PRO A 99 0.63 16.21 -10.20
C PRO A 99 1.38 17.32 -9.43
N PRO A 100 1.97 18.30 -10.13
CA PRO A 100 2.66 19.42 -9.51
C PRO A 100 1.75 20.10 -8.48
N ARG A 101 2.29 20.37 -7.30
CA ARG A 101 1.55 21.06 -6.25
C ARG A 101 1.28 22.51 -6.71
N LYS A 102 0.03 22.98 -6.60
CA LYS A 102 -0.31 24.38 -6.93
C LYS A 102 0.57 25.34 -6.11
N PRO A 103 1.10 26.42 -6.70
CA PRO A 103 1.85 27.44 -5.96
C PRO A 103 1.02 27.96 -4.79
N LYS A 104 1.66 28.17 -3.64
CA LYS A 104 1.01 28.82 -2.51
C LYS A 104 0.77 30.29 -2.91
N ALA A 105 -0.48 30.75 -2.87
CA ALA A 105 -0.77 32.16 -3.09
C ALA A 105 0.01 32.99 -2.07
N ILE A 106 0.80 33.96 -2.56
CA ILE A 106 1.43 34.96 -1.72
C ILE A 106 0.31 35.93 -1.33
N PRO A 107 -0.01 36.12 -0.03
CA PRO A 107 -0.95 37.14 0.38
C PRO A 107 -0.42 38.50 -0.09
N ASN A 108 -1.22 39.25 -0.84
CA ASN A 108 -0.86 40.61 -1.24
C ASN A 108 -0.54 41.41 0.03
N GLY A 109 0.69 41.96 0.08
CA GLY A 109 1.14 42.78 1.19
C GLY A 109 0.16 43.93 1.40
N GLY A 110 -0.44 43.99 2.59
CA GLY A 110 -1.26 45.10 3.01
C GLY A 110 -0.45 46.39 2.95
N GLU A 111 -1.10 47.42 2.43
CA GLU A 111 -0.73 48.83 2.51
C GLU A 111 -0.08 49.16 3.86
N VAL A 112 1.18 49.60 3.82
CA VAL A 112 1.81 50.28 4.95
C VAL A 112 1.13 51.64 5.08
N ALA A 113 0.33 51.81 6.13
CA ALA A 113 -0.17 53.12 6.53
C ALA A 113 1.02 53.95 7.02
N ASP A 114 1.46 54.89 6.20
CA ASP A 114 2.35 55.97 6.60
C ASP A 114 1.63 56.91 7.57
N GLY A 115 2.28 57.18 8.71
CA GLY A 115 1.99 58.36 9.53
C GLY A 115 1.14 58.11 10.77
N LEU A 116 1.75 58.29 11.94
CA LEU A 116 1.35 59.24 13.00
C LEU A 116 1.95 58.79 14.34
N PHE A 117 3.18 59.24 14.61
CA PHE A 117 3.64 59.51 15.97
C PHE A 117 4.00 61.01 16.00
N GLU A 118 3.12 61.82 16.58
CA GLU A 118 3.52 62.99 17.37
C GLU A 118 3.31 62.63 18.85
#